data_AF-A0AA97F9A5-F1
#
_entry.id   AF-A0AA97F9A5-F1
#
_cell.length_a   1.000
_cell.length_b   1.000
_cell.length_c   1.000
_cell.angle_alpha   90.00
_cell.angle_beta   90.00
_cell.angle_gamma   90.00
#
_symmetry.space_group_name_H-M   'P 1'
#
loop_
_entity.id
_entity.type
_entity.pdbx_description
1 polymer ?
#
loop_
_entity_poly.entity_id
_entity_poly.type
_entity_poly.pdbx_seq_one_letter_code
_entity_poly.pdbx_strand_id
1 'polypeptide(L)'
;MTRIAILAAPLLLTGCFFGATPEPEIRTQTVYVDRLMSCVPENLRAAPEYPDTDEQIAASDGPADRYARVVAGRLLRIARLNEIEPVIEACREVKQ
;
A
#
# COMPACT_ATOMS: atom_id res chain seq x y z
N MET A 1 44.43 -61.65 61.82
CA MET A 1 45.30 -61.34 60.65
C MET A 1 44.47 -61.31 59.38
N THR A 2 43.89 -60.16 58.96
CA THR A 2 43.44 -59.98 57.56
C THR A 2 43.16 -58.50 57.21
N ARG A 3 44.15 -57.89 56.54
CA ARG A 3 44.12 -56.95 55.41
C ARG A 3 43.32 -55.63 55.46
N ILE A 4 44.11 -54.57 55.63
CA ILE A 4 44.01 -53.21 55.09
C ILE A 4 43.85 -53.23 53.56
N ALA A 5 43.01 -52.37 52.99
CA ALA A 5 43.42 -51.35 52.00
C ALA A 5 42.21 -50.64 51.38
N ILE A 6 42.08 -49.37 51.72
CA ILE A 6 41.25 -48.34 51.10
C ILE A 6 41.86 -48.03 49.71
N LEU A 7 41.09 -48.21 48.63
CA LEU A 7 41.34 -47.69 47.27
C LEU A 7 40.06 -46.94 46.89
N ALA A 8 40.01 -45.61 46.99
CA ALA A 8 40.57 -44.62 46.06
C ALA A 8 39.86 -44.61 44.69
N ALA A 9 39.23 -43.45 44.44
CA ALA A 9 39.03 -42.76 43.17
C ALA A 9 37.58 -42.70 42.61
N PRO A 10 37.03 -41.48 42.43
CA PRO A 10 35.66 -41.22 42.04
C PRO A 10 35.46 -41.38 40.52
N LEU A 11 34.40 -42.06 40.12
CA LEU A 11 34.07 -42.34 38.71
C LEU A 11 32.88 -41.52 38.16
N LEU A 12 32.51 -40.42 38.82
CA LEU A 12 31.34 -39.60 38.45
C LEU A 12 31.72 -38.20 37.93
N LEU A 13 32.65 -38.14 36.98
CA LEU A 13 32.93 -36.92 36.19
C LEU A 13 33.07 -37.28 34.70
N THR A 14 32.02 -37.88 34.14
CA THR A 14 31.78 -37.89 32.69
C THR A 14 30.37 -37.32 32.51
N GLY A 15 30.10 -36.28 31.74
CA GLY A 15 30.87 -35.26 31.08
C GLY A 15 29.81 -34.28 30.58
N CYS A 16 29.94 -32.98 30.86
CA CYS A 16 29.17 -32.01 30.10
C CYS A 16 29.68 -32.14 28.67
N PHE A 17 28.95 -32.89 27.83
CA PHE A 17 29.23 -32.99 26.42
C PHE A 17 28.92 -31.61 25.83
N PHE A 18 29.94 -30.74 25.87
CA PHE A 18 30.06 -29.56 25.03
C PHE A 18 30.21 -30.05 23.59
N GLY A 19 29.14 -30.61 23.03
CA GLY A 19 29.01 -30.75 21.60
C GLY A 19 29.04 -29.34 21.02
N ALA A 20 29.85 -29.13 19.99
CA ALA A 20 29.86 -27.87 19.25
C ALA A 20 28.42 -27.48 18.92
N THR A 21 28.02 -26.27 19.31
CA THR A 21 26.73 -25.71 18.87
C THR A 21 26.72 -25.75 17.35
N PRO A 22 25.68 -26.33 16.71
CA PRO A 22 25.63 -26.40 15.25
C PRO A 22 25.80 -25.00 14.66
N GLU A 23 26.61 -24.92 13.61
CA GLU A 23 26.89 -23.65 12.95
C GLU A 23 25.57 -23.07 12.41
N PRO A 24 25.25 -21.79 12.71
CA PRO A 24 23.96 -21.24 12.35
C PRO A 24 23.78 -21.21 10.84
N GLU A 25 22.74 -21.88 10.35
CA GLU A 25 22.36 -21.85 8.94
C GLU A 25 21.65 -20.53 8.63
N ILE A 26 22.33 -19.63 7.92
CA ILE A 26 21.73 -18.38 7.45
C ILE A 26 20.86 -18.69 6.24
N ARG A 27 19.55 -18.76 6.43
CA ARG A 27 18.57 -18.92 5.35
C ARG A 27 18.01 -17.57 4.95
N THR A 28 18.23 -17.17 3.70
CA THR A 28 17.54 -16.02 3.12
C THR A 28 16.11 -16.44 2.76
N GLN A 29 15.11 -15.76 3.33
CA GLN A 29 13.70 -15.99 3.01
C GLN A 29 13.14 -14.76 2.30
N THR A 30 12.41 -14.99 1.21
CA THR A 30 11.64 -13.93 0.55
C THR A 30 10.38 -13.68 1.35
N VAL A 31 10.22 -12.46 1.85
CA VAL A 31 9.00 -12.01 2.54
C VAL A 31 8.27 -11.05 1.61
N TYR A 32 7.03 -11.38 1.25
CA TYR A 32 6.15 -10.46 0.55
C TYR A 32 5.52 -9.52 1.58
N VAL A 33 5.62 -8.21 1.32
CA VAL A 33 5.01 -7.17 2.14
C VAL A 33 3.99 -6.43 1.29
N ASP A 34 2.80 -6.21 1.86
CA ASP A 34 1.76 -5.44 1.20
C ASP A 34 2.21 -3.99 1.02
N ARG A 35 2.01 -3.46 -0.18
CA ARG A 35 2.33 -2.07 -0.50
C ARG A 35 1.02 -1.32 -0.75
N LEU A 36 0.87 -0.18 -0.10
CA LEU A 36 -0.20 0.76 -0.41
C LEU A 36 -0.08 1.20 -1.87
N MET A 37 -1.13 0.98 -2.65
CA MET A 37 -1.24 1.41 -4.03
C MET A 37 -2.34 2.47 -4.17
N SER A 38 -2.19 3.34 -5.17
CA SER A 38 -3.26 4.26 -5.54
C SER A 38 -4.47 3.47 -6.03
N CYS A 39 -5.65 3.76 -5.48
CA CYS A 39 -6.91 3.22 -5.99
C CYS A 39 -7.40 3.99 -7.25
N VAL A 40 -6.82 5.16 -7.53
CA VAL A 40 -7.15 5.95 -8.71
C VAL A 40 -6.40 5.38 -9.92
N PRO A 41 -7.10 5.01 -11.00
CA PRO A 41 -6.47 4.40 -12.15
C PRO A 41 -5.69 5.45 -12.96
N GLU A 42 -4.55 5.05 -13.52
CA GLU A 42 -3.64 5.94 -14.26
C GLU A 42 -4.27 6.53 -15.53
N ASN A 43 -5.30 5.86 -16.06
CA ASN A 43 -6.02 6.31 -17.26
C ASN A 43 -7.20 7.24 -16.95
N LEU A 44 -7.46 7.59 -15.69
CA LEU A 44 -8.48 8.57 -15.36
C LEU A 44 -8.08 9.92 -15.98
N ARG A 45 -8.91 10.43 -16.89
CA ARG A 45 -8.59 11.69 -17.58
C ARG A 45 -8.51 12.84 -16.60
N ALA A 46 -7.77 13.88 -16.95
CA ALA A 46 -7.79 15.15 -16.22
C ALA A 46 -9.18 15.81 -16.33
N ALA A 47 -9.47 16.75 -15.43
CA ALA A 47 -10.64 17.59 -15.57
C ALA A 47 -10.55 18.39 -16.89
N PRO A 48 -11.66 18.51 -17.65
CA PRO A 48 -11.67 19.34 -18.85
C PRO A 48 -11.53 20.83 -18.48
N GLU A 49 -11.08 21.63 -19.43
CA GLU A 49 -11.26 23.07 -19.33
C GLU A 49 -12.75 23.39 -19.44
N TYR A 50 -13.28 24.06 -18.43
CA TYR A 50 -14.69 24.44 -18.43
C TYR A 50 -14.85 25.78 -19.16
N PRO A 51 -15.87 25.93 -20.02
CA PRO A 51 -16.16 27.15 -20.77
C PRO A 51 -17.01 28.17 -19.98
N ASP A 52 -17.29 27.88 -18.71
CA ASP A 52 -18.16 28.64 -17.81
C ASP A 52 -17.42 29.38 -16.69
N THR A 53 -16.13 29.70 -16.86
CA THR A 53 -15.44 30.54 -15.87
C THR A 53 -15.96 31.97 -15.90
N ASP A 54 -15.80 32.69 -14.78
CA ASP A 54 -16.23 34.09 -14.68
C ASP A 54 -15.59 34.96 -15.76
N GLU A 55 -14.32 34.71 -16.10
CA GLU A 55 -13.60 35.42 -17.16
C GLU A 55 -14.18 35.12 -18.55
N GLN A 56 -14.50 33.85 -18.84
CA GLN A 56 -15.05 33.44 -20.13
C GLN A 56 -16.49 33.93 -20.31
N ILE A 57 -17.28 33.94 -19.23
CA ILE A 57 -18.63 34.51 -19.21
C ILE A 57 -18.55 36.03 -19.38
N ALA A 58 -17.61 36.70 -18.71
CA ALA A 58 -17.40 38.13 -18.85
C ALA A 58 -17.00 38.52 -20.28
N ALA A 59 -16.17 37.71 -20.93
CA ALA A 59 -15.69 37.91 -22.30
C ALA A 59 -16.70 37.52 -23.40
N SER A 60 -17.90 37.07 -23.05
CA SER A 60 -18.92 36.64 -24.01
C SER A 60 -19.57 37.81 -24.77
N ASP A 61 -19.84 37.62 -26.06
CA ASP A 61 -20.38 38.65 -26.98
C ASP A 61 -21.81 39.10 -26.65
N GLY A 62 -22.53 38.36 -25.81
CA GLY A 62 -23.88 38.72 -25.40
C GLY A 62 -24.56 37.69 -24.49
N PRO A 63 -25.81 37.94 -24.09
CA PRO A 63 -26.54 37.07 -23.16
C PRO A 63 -26.71 35.63 -23.64
N ALA A 64 -26.90 35.43 -24.95
CA ALA A 64 -27.03 34.10 -25.54
C ALA A 64 -25.73 33.28 -25.43
N ASP A 65 -24.57 33.90 -25.72
CA ASP A 65 -23.26 33.23 -25.59
C ASP A 65 -22.94 32.90 -24.13
N ARG A 66 -23.23 33.82 -23.20
CA ARG A 66 -23.11 33.56 -21.76
C ARG A 66 -23.92 32.34 -21.33
N TYR A 67 -25.17 32.26 -21.77
CA TYR A 67 -26.02 31.13 -21.46
C TYR A 67 -25.50 29.83 -22.07
N ALA A 68 -25.08 29.86 -23.33
CA ALA A 68 -24.51 28.70 -24.02
C ALA A 68 -23.27 28.16 -23.29
N ARG A 69 -22.38 29.05 -22.82
CA ARG A 69 -21.20 28.70 -22.01
C ARG A 69 -21.56 28.01 -20.70
N VAL A 70 -22.50 28.57 -19.94
CA VAL A 70 -22.99 27.96 -18.69
C VAL A 70 -23.58 26.58 -18.93
N VAL A 71 -24.38 26.42 -19.98
CA VAL A 71 -24.96 25.12 -20.34
C VAL A 71 -23.86 24.12 -20.75
N ALA A 72 -22.90 24.54 -21.56
CA ALA A 72 -21.77 23.72 -21.97
C ALA A 72 -20.93 23.28 -20.75
N GLY A 73 -20.63 24.18 -19.82
CA GLY A 73 -19.94 23.88 -18.57
C GLY A 73 -20.70 22.85 -17.74
N ARG A 74 -22.02 23.01 -17.59
CA ARG A 74 -22.88 22.04 -16.90
C ARG A 74 -22.80 20.65 -17.54
N LEU A 75 -22.87 20.55 -18.87
CA LEU A 75 -22.79 19.27 -19.57
C LEU A 75 -21.43 18.59 -19.35
N LEU A 76 -20.34 19.34 -19.37
CA LEU A 76 -19.00 18.81 -19.09
C LEU A 76 -18.87 18.33 -17.64
N ARG A 77 -19.46 19.04 -16.67
CA ARG A 77 -19.46 18.59 -15.26
C ARG A 77 -20.24 17.29 -15.10
N ILE A 78 -21.41 17.16 -15.73
CA ILE A 78 -22.18 15.91 -15.72
C ILE A 78 -21.37 14.77 -16.33
N ALA A 79 -20.76 15.00 -17.49
CA ALA A 79 -19.92 13.99 -18.15
C ALA A 79 -18.73 13.58 -17.28
N ARG A 80 -18.11 14.55 -16.59
CA ARG A 80 -16.98 14.29 -15.69
C ARG A 80 -17.41 13.53 -14.44
N LEU A 81 -18.55 13.86 -13.85
CA LEU A 81 -19.09 13.11 -12.70
C LEU A 81 -19.40 11.67 -13.09
N ASN A 82 -19.98 11.43 -14.27
CA ASN A 82 -20.22 10.07 -14.75
C ASN A 82 -18.93 9.24 -14.91
N GLU A 83 -17.78 9.89 -15.12
CA GLU A 83 -16.47 9.22 -15.16
C GLU A 83 -15.86 9.03 -13.78
N ILE A 84 -15.96 10.03 -12.88
CA ILE A 84 -15.33 10.02 -11.55
C ILE A 84 -16.12 9.16 -10.56
N GLU A 85 -17.44 9.24 -10.52
CA GLU A 85 -18.26 8.59 -9.48
C GLU A 85 -18.02 7.07 -9.39
N PRO A 86 -17.93 6.32 -10.51
CA PRO A 86 -17.58 4.90 -10.44
C PRO A 86 -16.18 4.63 -9.88
N VAL A 87 -15.22 5.52 -10.17
CA VAL A 87 -13.85 5.41 -9.65
C VAL A 87 -13.82 5.65 -8.15
N ILE A 88 -14.55 6.66 -7.67
CA ILE A 88 -14.69 6.92 -6.23
C ILE A 88 -15.33 5.73 -5.52
N GLU A 89 -16.38 5.16 -6.10
CA GLU A 89 -17.06 4.01 -5.50
C GLU A 89 -16.14 2.78 -5.45
N ALA A 90 -15.45 2.46 -6.55
CA ALA A 90 -14.45 1.39 -6.57
C ALA A 90 -13.34 1.62 -5.53
N CYS A 91 -12.84 2.85 -5.40
CA CYS A 91 -11.86 3.23 -4.38
C CYS A 91 -12.34 2.99 -2.94
N ARG A 92 -13.64 3.18 -2.66
CA ARG A 92 -14.23 2.92 -1.33
C ARG A 92 -14.34 1.42 -1.06
N GLU A 93 -14.66 0.63 -2.08
CA GLU A 93 -14.83 -0.82 -1.97
C GLU A 93 -13.50 -1.57 -1.81
N VAL A 94 -12.41 -1.07 -2.42
CA VAL A 94 -11.09 -1.72 -2.38
C VAL A 94 -10.59 -1.97 -0.96
N LYS A 95 -11.07 -1.20 0.03
CA LYS A 95 -10.71 -1.25 1.45
C LYS A 95 -9.20 -1.13 1.73
N GLN A 96 -8.92 -0.27 2.69
CA GLN A 96 -7.66 -0.12 3.39
C GLN A 96 -7.26 -1.43 4.09
#